data_AF-A0A2T0K342-F1
#
_entry.id   AF-A0A2T0K342-F1
#
_cell.length_a   1.000
_cell.length_b   1.000
_cell.length_c   1.000
_cell.angle_alpha   90.00
_cell.angle_beta   90.00
_cell.angle_gamma   90.00
#
_symmetry.space_group_name_H-M   'P 1'
#
loop_
_entity.id
_entity.type
_entity.pdbx_description
1 polymer ?
#
loop_
_entity_poly.entity_id
_entity_poly.type
_entity_poly.pdbx_seq_one_letter_code
_entity_poly.pdbx_strand_id
1 'polypeptide(L)'
;MAHGQTRRAAAIPRFSSMAVTFTGDDRFPAVLATARAAARDELGTVHLLAGMAGAAPDVAALLDAFDVTPVVIRTVLRERVIGDGPAPPVAAIVRGHATLPLTAGVRAALVRCAAYHSGTRTSRQLLATILDDPGTGAVTLLRFCGADVEAVRRALRTGQPPTRVERLPLALRPVRDRLIGRQRYRGRGLRDFLMSVVTRATVDYAAAPVLWASLEADDMAKRLGRPARTDDVLLAMVSTFQVAEAYPHLASGAAGLYDGTRAMLAALDPDELAAAVAAETGDDEVPLKSLLKAGPGWPRDTDALLRAITGYPGTRAGRVLRALGWDPRKPASALAGTARAA
;
A
#
# COMPACT_ATOMS: atom_id res chain seq x y z
N MET A 1 52.09 -24.23 -49.10
CA MET A 1 51.87 -22.82 -48.71
C MET A 1 50.66 -22.77 -47.80
N ALA A 2 50.86 -22.58 -46.49
CA ALA A 2 49.80 -22.49 -45.50
C ALA A 2 49.92 -21.12 -44.80
N HIS A 3 48.91 -20.28 -44.96
CA HIS A 3 48.83 -18.97 -44.30
C HIS A 3 48.16 -19.13 -42.93
N GLY A 4 48.98 -19.09 -41.87
CA GLY A 4 48.51 -18.98 -40.49
C GLY A 4 48.10 -17.54 -40.18
N GLN A 5 46.79 -17.30 -40.05
CA GLN A 5 46.26 -16.06 -39.50
C GLN A 5 46.29 -16.12 -37.96
N THR A 6 47.25 -15.42 -37.36
CA THR A 6 47.28 -15.09 -35.94
C THR A 6 46.18 -14.08 -35.61
N ARG A 7 45.10 -14.56 -34.96
CA ARG A 7 44.09 -13.69 -34.34
C ARG A 7 44.74 -12.90 -33.20
N ARG A 8 45.01 -11.61 -33.42
CA ARG A 8 45.29 -10.65 -32.34
C ARG A 8 44.04 -10.52 -31.47
N ALA A 9 44.10 -11.03 -30.25
CA ALA A 9 43.12 -10.72 -29.21
C ALA A 9 43.15 -9.21 -28.96
N ALA A 10 42.03 -8.54 -29.22
CA ALA A 10 41.85 -7.13 -28.87
C ALA A 10 41.95 -7.01 -27.34
N ALA A 11 42.87 -6.16 -26.87
CA ALA A 11 43.02 -5.85 -25.47
C ALA A 11 41.71 -5.22 -24.95
N ILE A 12 41.05 -5.91 -24.02
CA ILE A 12 39.93 -5.35 -23.26
C ILE A 12 40.51 -4.18 -22.44
N PRO A 13 40.03 -2.94 -22.59
CA PRO A 13 40.51 -1.83 -21.79
C PRO A 13 40.26 -2.13 -20.30
N ARG A 14 41.33 -2.12 -19.52
CA ARG A 14 41.24 -2.13 -18.05
C ARG A 14 40.60 -0.81 -17.63
N PHE A 15 39.31 -0.84 -17.30
CA PHE A 15 38.69 0.28 -16.59
C PHE A 15 39.38 0.40 -15.23
N SER A 16 40.29 1.37 -15.11
CA SER A 16 40.83 1.77 -13.82
C SER A 16 39.64 2.13 -12.92
N SER A 17 39.45 1.38 -11.84
CA SER A 17 38.29 1.51 -10.95
C SER A 17 38.41 2.82 -10.14
N MET A 18 38.12 3.95 -10.78
CA MET A 18 37.91 5.19 -10.05
C MET A 18 36.62 5.04 -9.24
N ALA A 19 36.79 4.87 -7.93
CA ALA A 19 35.67 4.86 -7.01
C ALA A 19 34.96 6.22 -7.07
N VAL A 20 33.69 6.20 -7.49
CA VAL A 20 32.89 7.42 -7.55
C VAL A 20 32.42 7.78 -6.15
N THR A 21 32.72 9.01 -5.73
CA THR A 21 32.17 9.59 -4.50
C THR A 21 30.81 10.21 -4.80
N PHE A 22 29.75 9.68 -4.19
CA PHE A 22 28.43 10.31 -4.24
C PHE A 22 28.24 11.28 -3.07
N THR A 23 27.94 12.53 -3.38
CA THR A 23 27.51 13.56 -2.42
C THR A 23 26.10 13.98 -2.79
N GLY A 24 25.13 13.56 -1.97
CA GLY A 24 23.74 13.98 -2.11
C GLY A 24 23.47 15.34 -1.48
N ASP A 25 22.24 15.82 -1.63
CA ASP A 25 21.71 16.98 -0.90
C ASP A 25 21.70 16.77 0.63
N ASP A 26 21.35 17.81 1.37
CA ASP A 26 21.29 17.79 2.84
C ASP A 26 20.26 16.79 3.40
N ARG A 27 19.36 16.25 2.57
CA ARG A 27 18.35 15.25 2.94
C ARG A 27 18.86 13.83 2.73
N PHE A 28 19.88 13.63 1.91
CA PHE A 28 20.39 12.31 1.58
C PHE A 28 20.83 11.47 2.80
N PRO A 29 21.41 12.04 3.88
CA PRO A 29 21.66 11.28 5.11
C PRO A 29 20.38 10.68 5.74
N ALA A 30 19.27 11.42 5.73
CA ALA A 30 17.98 10.95 6.23
C ALA A 30 17.34 9.88 5.32
N VAL A 31 17.50 10.04 4.00
CA VAL A 31 17.13 9.03 2.99
C VAL A 31 17.86 7.72 3.28
N LEU A 32 19.18 7.76 3.47
CA LEU A 32 19.97 6.57 3.76
C LEU A 32 19.63 5.95 5.11
N ALA A 33 19.42 6.76 6.16
CA ALA A 33 18.99 6.24 7.46
C ALA A 33 17.67 5.46 7.36
N THR A 34 16.72 5.99 6.59
CA THR A 34 15.42 5.34 6.36
C THR A 34 15.54 4.10 5.47
N ALA A 35 16.36 4.16 4.42
CA ALA A 35 16.65 3.00 3.56
C ALA A 35 17.26 1.85 4.36
N ARG A 36 18.20 2.15 5.26
CA ARG A 36 18.82 1.15 6.14
C ARG A 36 17.85 0.52 7.11
N ALA A 37 16.94 1.30 7.68
CA ALA A 37 15.91 0.75 8.57
C ALA A 37 14.97 -0.23 7.84
N ALA A 38 14.90 -0.18 6.51
CA ALA A 38 14.16 -1.12 5.68
C ALA A 38 15.01 -2.31 5.16
N ALA A 39 16.34 -2.21 5.20
CA ALA A 39 17.26 -3.24 4.72
C ALA A 39 17.66 -4.20 5.84
N ARG A 40 17.84 -5.49 5.53
CA ARG A 40 18.34 -6.50 6.48
C ARG A 40 19.85 -6.68 6.35
N ASP A 41 20.29 -7.10 5.16
CA ASP A 41 21.69 -7.50 4.93
C ASP A 41 22.39 -6.60 3.90
N GLU A 42 21.69 -6.23 2.82
CA GLU A 42 22.24 -5.45 1.72
C GLU A 42 21.27 -4.34 1.28
N LEU A 43 21.82 -3.16 0.98
CA LEU A 43 21.06 -2.01 0.53
C LEU A 43 20.91 -2.03 -1.00
N GLY A 44 19.77 -2.58 -1.45
CA GLY A 44 19.29 -2.50 -2.85
C GLY A 44 18.50 -1.23 -3.22
N THR A 45 18.19 -1.08 -4.52
CA THR A 45 17.51 0.13 -5.04
C THR A 45 16.10 0.30 -4.48
N VAL A 46 15.45 -0.80 -4.09
CA VAL A 46 14.15 -0.81 -3.41
C VAL A 46 14.19 -0.09 -2.06
N HIS A 47 15.28 -0.26 -1.31
CA HIS A 47 15.46 0.39 -0.01
C HIS A 47 15.76 1.88 -0.20
N LEU A 48 16.55 2.24 -1.22
CA LEU A 48 16.73 3.65 -1.58
C LEU A 48 15.42 4.32 -1.97
N LEU A 49 14.58 3.65 -2.77
CA LEU A 49 13.25 4.17 -3.12
C LEU A 49 12.39 4.40 -1.86
N ALA A 50 12.36 3.43 -0.94
CA ALA A 50 11.66 3.58 0.33
C ALA A 50 12.21 4.73 1.18
N GLY A 51 13.54 4.89 1.22
CA GLY A 51 14.22 5.99 1.88
C GLY A 51 13.87 7.35 1.30
N MET A 52 13.88 7.47 -0.04
CA MET A 52 13.54 8.71 -0.74
C MET A 52 12.06 9.08 -0.53
N ALA A 53 11.15 8.12 -0.68
CA ALA A 53 9.73 8.35 -0.42
C ALA A 53 9.47 8.80 1.02
N GLY A 54 10.23 8.29 2.00
CA GLY A 54 10.06 8.62 3.41
C GLY A 54 10.71 9.93 3.87
N ALA A 55 11.82 10.35 3.24
CA ALA A 55 12.67 11.43 3.75
C ALA A 55 12.94 12.58 2.76
N ALA A 56 12.60 12.42 1.46
CA ALA A 56 12.73 13.46 0.45
C ALA A 56 11.33 13.98 0.02
N PRO A 57 10.92 15.18 0.47
CA PRO A 57 9.55 15.68 0.26
C PRO A 57 9.13 15.82 -1.21
N ASP A 58 10.08 16.15 -2.09
CA ASP A 58 9.87 16.29 -3.53
C ASP A 58 9.61 14.94 -4.21
N VAL A 59 10.32 13.89 -3.79
CA VAL A 59 10.06 12.51 -4.22
C VAL A 59 8.74 12.01 -3.64
N ALA A 60 8.49 12.27 -2.36
CA ALA A 60 7.26 11.88 -1.69
C ALA A 60 6.03 12.49 -2.39
N ALA A 61 6.04 13.79 -2.67
CA ALA A 61 4.96 14.47 -3.38
C ALA A 61 4.75 13.95 -4.81
N LEU A 62 5.84 13.62 -5.52
CA LEU A 62 5.74 13.04 -6.86
C LEU A 62 5.10 11.66 -6.84
N LEU A 63 5.54 10.78 -5.93
CA LEU A 63 5.00 9.41 -5.83
C LEU A 63 3.57 9.41 -5.27
N ASP A 64 3.23 10.37 -4.43
CA ASP A 64 1.87 10.54 -3.91
C ASP A 64 0.85 10.79 -5.03
N ALA A 65 1.23 11.45 -6.13
CA ALA A 65 0.35 11.62 -7.29
C ALA A 65 -0.08 10.29 -7.94
N PHE A 66 0.64 9.20 -7.67
CA PHE A 66 0.34 7.83 -8.10
C PHE A 66 -0.24 6.95 -6.97
N ASP A 67 -0.63 7.55 -5.85
CA ASP A 67 -1.00 6.85 -4.60
C ASP A 67 0.11 5.97 -4.01
N VAL A 68 1.36 6.15 -4.44
CA VAL A 68 2.52 5.43 -3.91
C VAL A 68 3.10 6.19 -2.73
N THR A 69 2.50 6.00 -1.56
CA THR A 69 2.96 6.62 -0.32
C THR A 69 4.05 5.79 0.36
N PRO A 70 4.75 6.34 1.38
CA PRO A 70 5.68 5.56 2.19
C PRO A 70 5.05 4.35 2.88
N VAL A 71 3.74 4.41 3.18
CA VAL A 71 3.00 3.27 3.76
C VAL A 71 2.84 2.17 2.71
N VAL A 72 2.40 2.52 1.50
CA VAL A 72 2.24 1.57 0.38
C VAL A 72 3.55 0.86 0.06
N ILE A 73 4.66 1.61 -0.07
CA ILE A 73 5.98 1.02 -0.34
C ILE A 73 6.39 0.03 0.75
N ARG A 74 6.21 0.38 2.03
CA ARG A 74 6.58 -0.50 3.16
C ARG A 74 5.71 -1.74 3.24
N THR A 75 4.41 -1.63 2.95
CA THR A 75 3.50 -2.78 2.89
C THR A 75 3.96 -3.76 1.83
N VAL A 76 4.17 -3.29 0.59
CA VAL A 76 4.61 -4.14 -0.52
C VAL A 76 5.98 -4.77 -0.25
N LEU A 77 6.92 -4.02 0.32
CA LEU A 77 8.24 -4.54 0.69
C LEU A 77 8.21 -5.61 1.79
N ARG A 78 7.22 -5.57 2.68
CA ARG A 78 7.08 -6.58 3.74
C ARG A 78 6.58 -7.91 3.18
N GLU A 79 5.73 -7.85 2.16
CA GLU A 79 5.10 -9.04 1.57
C GLU A 79 5.96 -9.69 0.47
N ARG A 80 6.89 -8.95 -0.13
CA ARG A 80 7.60 -9.39 -1.34
C ARG A 80 9.10 -9.30 -1.19
N VAL A 81 9.79 -10.36 -1.62
CA VAL A 81 11.25 -10.33 -1.84
C VAL A 81 11.49 -9.72 -3.22
N ILE A 82 12.10 -8.53 -3.25
CA ILE A 82 12.41 -7.81 -4.49
C ILE A 82 13.90 -7.51 -4.50
N GLY A 83 14.63 -8.19 -5.39
CA GLY A 83 16.04 -7.95 -5.62
C GLY A 83 16.30 -6.99 -6.78
N ASP A 84 17.54 -6.53 -6.87
CA ASP A 84 18.04 -5.90 -8.09
C ASP A 84 18.40 -6.97 -9.12
N GLY A 85 18.15 -6.69 -10.41
CA GLY A 85 18.67 -7.50 -11.49
C GLY A 85 20.20 -7.43 -11.61
N PRO A 86 20.81 -8.24 -12.50
CA PRO A 86 22.24 -8.18 -12.75
C PRO A 86 22.64 -6.77 -13.23
N ALA A 87 23.70 -6.22 -12.63
CA ALA A 87 24.27 -4.93 -12.99
C ALA A 87 25.80 -5.04 -13.14
N PRO A 88 26.45 -4.19 -13.96
CA PRO A 88 27.89 -4.20 -14.10
C PRO A 88 28.60 -4.05 -12.74
N PRO A 89 29.73 -4.73 -12.51
CA PRO A 89 30.50 -4.57 -11.27
C PRO A 89 31.16 -3.19 -11.28
N VAL A 90 30.58 -2.24 -10.55
CA VAL A 90 31.13 -0.88 -10.38
C VAL A 90 31.48 -0.63 -8.93
N ALA A 91 32.62 0.01 -8.67
CA ALA A 91 32.98 0.49 -7.35
C ALA A 91 32.36 1.88 -7.12
N ALA A 92 31.50 1.99 -6.11
CA ALA A 92 30.94 3.27 -5.66
C ALA A 92 31.18 3.41 -4.16
N ILE A 93 31.65 4.58 -3.74
CA ILE A 93 31.84 4.92 -2.32
C ILE A 93 30.86 6.02 -1.99
N VAL A 94 30.01 5.77 -0.99
CA VAL A 94 29.18 6.80 -0.40
C VAL A 94 29.94 7.38 0.79
N ARG A 95 30.32 8.66 0.74
CA ARG A 95 31.06 9.30 1.84
C ARG A 95 30.25 9.27 3.14
N GLY A 96 30.91 8.94 4.25
CA GLY A 96 30.30 8.89 5.59
C GLY A 96 29.51 7.60 5.90
N HIS A 97 29.61 6.56 5.07
CA HIS A 97 28.67 5.45 5.09
C HIS A 97 29.35 4.08 4.84
N ALA A 98 29.94 3.51 5.90
CA ALA A 98 30.75 2.27 5.82
C ALA A 98 30.06 0.99 6.34
N THR A 99 28.80 1.04 6.79
CA THR A 99 28.25 -0.02 7.66
C THR A 99 27.42 -1.10 6.97
N LEU A 100 26.94 -0.89 5.73
CA LEU A 100 26.13 -1.89 5.02
C LEU A 100 26.58 -2.02 3.56
N PRO A 101 26.70 -3.26 3.03
CA PRO A 101 27.02 -3.48 1.62
C PRO A 101 25.89 -2.95 0.73
N LEU A 102 26.28 -2.47 -0.46
CA LEU A 102 25.36 -1.97 -1.49
C LEU A 102 25.19 -3.05 -2.55
N THR A 103 24.01 -3.19 -3.15
CA THR A 103 23.86 -4.05 -4.34
C THR A 103 24.62 -3.47 -5.54
N ALA A 104 24.87 -4.31 -6.55
CA ALA A 104 25.43 -3.84 -7.82
C ALA A 104 24.52 -2.77 -8.48
N GLY A 105 23.19 -2.92 -8.39
CA GLY A 105 22.22 -1.97 -8.90
C GLY A 105 22.34 -0.58 -8.24
N VAL A 106 22.47 -0.53 -6.91
CA VAL A 106 22.69 0.74 -6.20
C VAL A 106 24.01 1.39 -6.59
N ARG A 107 25.11 0.63 -6.64
CA ARG A 107 26.41 1.19 -7.04
C ARG A 107 26.37 1.75 -8.46
N ALA A 108 25.77 1.02 -9.40
CA ALA A 108 25.60 1.48 -10.78
C ALA A 108 24.75 2.76 -10.84
N ALA A 109 23.64 2.84 -10.11
CA ALA A 109 22.79 4.03 -10.09
C ALA A 109 23.51 5.27 -9.52
N LEU A 110 24.28 5.10 -8.43
CA LEU A 110 25.06 6.19 -7.84
C LEU A 110 26.15 6.68 -8.80
N VAL A 111 26.85 5.77 -9.47
CA VAL A 111 27.87 6.10 -10.48
C VAL A 111 27.26 6.83 -11.66
N ARG A 112 26.15 6.33 -12.21
CA ARG A 112 25.43 6.99 -13.32
C ARG A 112 24.96 8.38 -12.90
N CYS A 113 24.42 8.53 -11.70
CA CYS A 113 23.91 9.82 -11.22
C CYS A 113 25.06 10.82 -11.06
N ALA A 114 26.21 10.34 -10.60
CA ALA A 114 27.40 11.15 -10.51
C ALA A 114 27.97 11.58 -11.87
N ALA A 115 27.83 10.74 -12.90
CA ALA A 115 28.26 11.02 -14.26
C ALA A 115 27.32 12.01 -14.98
N TYR A 116 26.00 11.90 -14.76
CA TYR A 116 25.00 12.75 -15.42
C TYR A 116 24.84 14.12 -14.77
N HIS A 117 25.20 14.26 -13.50
CA HIS A 117 24.98 15.49 -12.74
C HIS A 117 26.25 15.96 -12.04
N SER A 118 26.64 17.20 -12.33
CA SER A 118 27.70 17.94 -11.62
C SER A 118 27.16 18.62 -10.36
N GLY A 119 28.00 18.75 -9.33
CA GLY A 119 27.64 19.48 -8.10
C GLY A 119 26.79 18.66 -7.12
N THR A 120 25.92 19.34 -6.37
CA THR A 120 25.02 18.73 -5.37
C THR A 120 23.90 17.96 -6.07
N ARG A 121 23.78 16.67 -5.77
CA ARG A 121 22.84 15.76 -6.44
C ARG A 121 21.61 15.53 -5.59
N THR A 122 20.43 15.76 -6.16
CA THR A 122 19.18 15.64 -5.42
C THR A 122 18.68 14.20 -5.38
N SER A 123 17.86 13.90 -4.37
CA SER A 123 17.16 12.61 -4.29
C SER A 123 16.30 12.35 -5.54
N ARG A 124 15.69 13.39 -6.12
CA ARG A 124 14.94 13.29 -7.38
C ARG A 124 15.81 12.90 -8.57
N GLN A 125 17.01 13.48 -8.71
CA GLN A 125 17.96 13.11 -9.77
C GLN A 125 18.44 11.67 -9.64
N LEU A 126 18.71 11.24 -8.40
CA LEU A 126 19.05 9.84 -8.12
C LEU A 126 17.89 8.90 -8.48
N LEU A 127 16.65 9.23 -8.10
CA LEU A 127 15.48 8.44 -8.49
C LEU A 127 15.34 8.35 -10.02
N ALA A 128 15.49 9.45 -10.75
CA ALA A 128 15.46 9.44 -12.22
C ALA A 128 16.51 8.46 -12.79
N THR A 129 17.74 8.51 -12.29
CA THR A 129 18.82 7.63 -12.73
C THR A 129 18.62 6.15 -12.37
N ILE A 130 17.99 5.87 -11.23
CA ILE A 130 17.59 4.51 -10.84
C ILE A 130 16.55 4.00 -11.85
N LEU A 131 15.54 4.82 -12.16
CA LEU A 131 14.45 4.40 -13.03
C LEU A 131 14.85 4.32 -14.50
N ASP A 132 15.91 4.98 -14.97
CA ASP A 132 16.42 4.80 -16.34
C ASP A 132 16.86 3.36 -16.65
N ASP A 133 17.16 2.58 -15.61
CA ASP A 133 17.51 1.17 -15.72
C ASP A 133 16.29 0.28 -15.39
N PRO A 134 15.64 -0.35 -16.39
CA PRO A 134 14.43 -1.14 -16.19
C PRO A 134 14.66 -2.42 -15.37
N GLY A 135 15.91 -2.84 -15.16
CA GLY A 135 16.28 -4.03 -14.38
C GLY A 135 16.41 -3.78 -12.88
N THR A 136 16.21 -2.54 -12.41
CA THR A 136 16.32 -2.22 -10.98
C THR A 136 15.14 -2.75 -10.18
N GLY A 137 15.40 -3.17 -8.95
CA GLY A 137 14.35 -3.58 -8.02
C GLY A 137 13.35 -2.45 -7.74
N ALA A 138 13.79 -1.19 -7.74
CA ALA A 138 12.92 -0.02 -7.59
C ALA A 138 11.83 0.06 -8.67
N VAL A 139 12.16 -0.23 -9.93
CA VAL A 139 11.17 -0.30 -11.03
C VAL A 139 10.14 -1.39 -10.75
N THR A 140 10.60 -2.58 -10.34
CA THR A 140 9.73 -3.70 -9.97
C THR A 140 8.83 -3.37 -8.78
N LEU A 141 9.38 -2.71 -7.74
CA LEU A 141 8.63 -2.27 -6.57
C LEU A 141 7.55 -1.25 -6.92
N LEU A 142 7.83 -0.26 -7.77
CA LEU A 142 6.82 0.70 -8.21
C LEU A 142 5.66 0.03 -8.96
N ARG A 143 5.95 -0.97 -9.81
CA ARG A 143 4.92 -1.78 -10.48
C ARG A 143 4.08 -2.54 -9.47
N PHE A 144 4.70 -3.17 -8.47
CA PHE A 144 3.96 -3.83 -7.40
C PHE A 144 3.14 -2.86 -6.54
N CYS A 145 3.55 -1.59 -6.42
CA CYS A 145 2.74 -0.55 -5.80
C CYS A 145 1.60 -0.04 -6.72
N GLY A 146 1.40 -0.64 -7.91
CA GLY A 146 0.35 -0.25 -8.84
C GLY A 146 0.58 1.07 -9.58
N ALA A 147 1.83 1.54 -9.65
CA ALA A 147 2.19 2.74 -10.41
C ALA A 147 2.54 2.43 -11.87
N ASP A 148 2.18 3.36 -12.75
CA ASP A 148 2.72 3.43 -14.11
C ASP A 148 4.13 4.04 -14.06
N VAL A 149 5.14 3.16 -14.17
CA VAL A 149 6.55 3.56 -14.11
C VAL A 149 6.94 4.51 -15.24
N GLU A 150 6.34 4.39 -16.43
CA GLU A 150 6.66 5.30 -17.53
C GLU A 150 6.11 6.70 -17.28
N ALA A 151 4.92 6.80 -16.67
CA ALA A 151 4.39 8.07 -16.21
C ALA A 151 5.25 8.68 -15.09
N VAL A 152 5.76 7.88 -14.14
CA VAL A 152 6.71 8.33 -13.10
C VAL A 152 7.99 8.88 -13.74
N ARG A 153 8.59 8.15 -14.69
CA ARG A 153 9.78 8.60 -15.44
C ARG A 153 9.52 9.90 -16.19
N ARG A 154 8.35 10.03 -16.83
CA ARG A 154 7.95 11.25 -17.54
C ARG A 154 7.81 12.43 -16.58
N ALA A 155 7.19 12.24 -15.43
CA ALA A 155 7.05 13.28 -14.40
C ALA A 155 8.42 13.73 -13.85
N LEU A 156 9.35 12.78 -13.66
CA LEU A 156 10.72 13.09 -13.23
C LEU A 156 11.46 13.94 -14.27
N ARG A 157 11.36 13.60 -15.56
CA ARG A 157 12.02 14.33 -16.67
C ARG A 157 11.42 15.72 -16.92
N THR A 158 10.11 15.84 -16.88
CA THR A 158 9.40 17.08 -17.25
C THR A 158 9.20 18.03 -16.07
N GLY A 159 9.34 17.55 -14.84
CA GLY A 159 8.99 18.31 -13.64
C GLY A 159 7.48 18.43 -13.40
N GLN A 160 6.65 17.97 -14.34
CA GLN A 160 5.19 18.08 -14.25
C GLN A 160 4.60 16.87 -13.53
N PRO A 161 3.83 17.05 -12.45
CA PRO A 161 3.10 15.96 -11.83
C PRO A 161 2.05 15.42 -12.81
N PRO A 162 1.79 14.10 -12.83
CA PRO A 162 0.75 13.54 -13.68
C PRO A 162 -0.63 14.07 -13.27
N THR A 163 -1.56 14.13 -14.22
CA THR A 163 -2.98 14.24 -13.88
C THR A 163 -3.39 12.98 -13.13
N ARG A 164 -3.88 13.14 -11.91
CA ARG A 164 -4.32 12.04 -11.09
C ARG A 164 -5.53 11.35 -11.72
N VAL A 165 -5.38 10.07 -12.05
CA VAL A 165 -6.51 9.23 -12.47
C VAL A 165 -7.23 8.75 -11.22
N GLU A 166 -8.42 9.27 -11.00
CA GLU A 166 -9.23 8.86 -9.85
C GLU A 166 -9.81 7.46 -10.11
N ARG A 167 -9.52 6.51 -9.20
CA ARG A 167 -9.98 5.12 -9.29
C ARG A 167 -11.27 4.88 -8.52
N LEU A 168 -11.59 5.78 -7.60
CA LEU A 168 -12.69 5.61 -6.65
C LEU A 168 -13.65 6.80 -6.70
N PRO A 169 -14.96 6.57 -6.52
CA PRO A 169 -15.92 7.64 -6.27
C PRO A 169 -15.46 8.56 -5.14
N LEU A 170 -15.89 9.83 -5.19
CA LEU A 170 -15.51 10.87 -4.22
C LEU A 170 -15.74 10.42 -2.76
N ALA A 171 -16.84 9.70 -2.51
CA ALA A 171 -17.24 9.23 -1.19
C ALA A 171 -16.22 8.24 -0.56
N LEU A 172 -15.47 7.49 -1.36
CA LEU A 172 -14.50 6.50 -0.88
C LEU A 172 -13.09 7.06 -0.70
N ARG A 173 -12.83 8.31 -1.11
CA ARG A 173 -11.51 8.96 -0.98
C ARG A 173 -10.99 8.98 0.45
N PRO A 174 -11.79 9.30 1.50
CA PRO A 174 -11.29 9.28 2.87
C PRO A 174 -10.85 7.88 3.31
N VAL A 175 -11.57 6.84 2.89
CA VAL A 175 -11.26 5.44 3.22
C VAL A 175 -9.94 5.02 2.55
N ARG A 176 -9.79 5.33 1.26
CA ARG A 176 -8.52 5.19 0.52
C ARG A 176 -7.37 5.93 1.21
N ASP A 177 -7.58 7.19 1.56
CA ASP A 177 -6.52 8.03 2.12
C ASP A 177 -6.02 7.51 3.48
N ARG A 178 -6.86 6.78 4.23
CA ARG A 178 -6.42 6.05 5.43
C ARG A 178 -5.66 4.77 5.11
N LEU A 179 -6.11 4.00 4.12
CA LEU A 179 -5.39 2.80 3.65
C LEU A 179 -3.95 3.12 3.26
N ILE A 180 -3.76 4.16 2.44
CA ILE A 180 -2.44 4.57 1.98
C ILE A 180 -1.73 5.52 2.96
N GLY A 181 -2.29 5.78 4.14
CA GLY A 181 -1.64 6.53 5.21
C GLY A 181 -1.49 8.04 5.01
N ARG A 182 -2.26 8.66 4.11
CA ARG A 182 -2.42 10.13 4.05
C ARG A 182 -3.22 10.66 5.24
N GLN A 183 -4.20 9.88 5.69
CA GLN A 183 -4.99 10.15 6.87
C GLN A 183 -4.79 9.06 7.91
N ARG A 184 -5.04 9.38 9.16
CA ARG A 184 -5.04 8.42 10.26
C ARG A 184 -6.44 8.34 10.84
N TYR A 185 -6.86 7.15 11.26
CA TYR A 185 -8.01 7.03 12.15
C TYR A 185 -7.69 7.78 13.44
N ARG A 186 -8.52 8.76 13.79
CA ARG A 186 -8.38 9.47 15.06
C ARG A 186 -8.88 8.55 16.17
N GLY A 187 -7.96 8.14 17.03
CA GLY A 187 -8.23 7.24 18.15
C GLY A 187 -9.23 7.79 19.17
N ARG A 188 -9.73 6.89 20.02
CA ARG A 188 -10.59 7.17 21.19
C ARG A 188 -9.75 7.75 22.33
N GLY A 189 -9.15 8.93 22.12
CA GLY A 189 -8.42 9.69 23.15
C GLY A 189 -6.95 9.31 23.37
N LEU A 190 -6.42 9.71 24.53
CA LEU A 190 -4.98 9.68 24.88
C LEU A 190 -4.33 8.28 24.81
N ARG A 191 -5.11 7.22 25.04
CA ARG A 191 -4.62 5.84 25.08
C ARG A 191 -4.20 5.33 23.70
N ASP A 192 -4.99 5.63 22.67
CA ASP A 192 -4.64 5.26 21.29
C ASP A 192 -3.44 6.09 20.80
N PHE A 193 -3.32 7.34 21.25
CA PHE A 193 -2.14 8.15 21.02
C PHE A 193 -0.89 7.49 21.64
N LEU A 194 -0.93 7.11 22.92
CA LEU A 194 0.15 6.40 23.61
C LEU A 194 0.53 5.08 22.93
N MET A 195 -0.47 4.26 22.57
CA MET A 195 -0.21 3.01 21.85
C MET A 195 0.39 3.28 20.47
N SER A 196 -0.09 4.28 19.72
CA SER A 196 0.49 4.63 18.40
C SER A 196 1.94 5.14 18.48
N VAL A 197 2.33 5.75 19.60
CA VAL A 197 3.71 6.20 19.85
C VAL A 197 4.64 5.02 20.15
N VAL A 198 4.14 4.02 20.89
CA VAL A 198 4.90 2.81 21.27
C VAL A 198 4.95 1.81 20.12
N THR A 199 3.81 1.55 19.47
CA THR A 199 3.70 0.76 18.26
C THR A 199 3.75 1.68 17.05
N ARG A 200 4.94 2.20 16.70
CA ARG A 200 5.18 2.83 15.39
C ARG A 200 4.96 1.87 14.20
N ALA A 201 4.52 0.63 14.48
CA ALA A 201 4.04 -0.30 13.48
C ALA A 201 2.85 0.30 12.75
N THR A 202 3.06 0.66 11.49
CA THR A 202 1.98 0.98 10.56
C THR A 202 1.10 -0.24 10.43
N VAL A 203 -0.15 -0.13 10.90
CA VAL A 203 -1.18 -1.15 10.75
C VAL A 203 -1.46 -1.29 9.26
N ASP A 204 -1.31 -2.50 8.75
CA ASP A 204 -1.73 -2.83 7.40
C ASP A 204 -3.24 -3.10 7.41
N TYR A 205 -4.01 -2.05 7.14
CA TYR A 205 -5.47 -2.12 7.20
C TYR A 205 -6.04 -3.11 6.19
N ALA A 206 -5.46 -3.19 4.99
CA ALA A 206 -5.92 -4.12 3.97
C ALA A 206 -5.72 -5.59 4.39
N ALA A 207 -4.68 -5.88 5.18
CA ALA A 207 -4.44 -7.19 5.77
C ALA A 207 -5.35 -7.54 6.98
N ALA A 208 -6.12 -6.57 7.49
CA ALA A 208 -6.97 -6.73 8.68
C ALA A 208 -8.38 -6.15 8.45
N PRO A 209 -9.18 -6.71 7.53
CA PRO A 209 -10.46 -6.11 7.10
C PRO A 209 -11.46 -5.89 8.23
N VAL A 210 -11.54 -6.80 9.21
CA VAL A 210 -12.45 -6.66 10.35
C VAL A 210 -12.10 -5.45 11.20
N LEU A 211 -10.81 -5.26 11.50
CA LEU A 211 -10.33 -4.09 12.23
C LEU A 211 -10.57 -2.82 11.41
N TRP A 212 -10.28 -2.86 10.11
CA TRP A 212 -10.45 -1.72 9.23
C TRP A 212 -11.92 -1.27 9.13
N ALA A 213 -12.84 -2.21 8.89
CA ALA A 213 -14.28 -1.94 8.88
C ALA A 213 -14.77 -1.41 10.23
N SER A 214 -14.28 -1.96 11.35
CA SER A 214 -14.63 -1.47 12.69
C SER A 214 -14.19 -0.03 12.93
N LEU A 215 -12.98 0.34 12.50
CA LEU A 215 -12.45 1.70 12.61
C LEU A 215 -13.19 2.69 11.72
N GLU A 216 -13.60 2.25 10.53
CA GLU A 216 -14.39 3.08 9.62
C GLU A 216 -15.82 3.29 10.14
N ALA A 217 -16.47 2.25 10.68
CA ALA A 217 -17.78 2.37 11.32
C ALA A 217 -17.75 3.35 12.50
N ASP A 218 -16.70 3.28 13.33
CA ASP A 218 -16.45 4.25 14.40
C ASP A 218 -16.31 5.69 13.88
N ASP A 219 -15.58 5.90 12.78
CA ASP A 219 -15.40 7.23 12.19
C ASP A 219 -16.70 7.77 11.59
N MET A 220 -17.45 6.94 10.88
CA MET A 220 -18.79 7.25 10.36
C MET A 220 -19.73 7.70 11.49
N ALA A 221 -19.81 6.91 12.58
CA ALA A 221 -20.66 7.22 13.72
C ALA A 221 -20.23 8.50 14.46
N LYS A 222 -18.91 8.72 14.62
CA LYS A 222 -18.36 9.96 15.21
C LYS A 222 -18.77 11.21 14.43
N ARG A 223 -18.76 11.15 13.09
CA ARG A 223 -19.22 12.29 12.25
C ARG A 223 -20.69 12.61 12.46
N LEU A 224 -21.48 11.61 12.84
CA LEU A 224 -22.90 11.74 13.18
C LEU A 224 -23.12 12.06 14.67
N GLY A 225 -22.08 12.23 15.48
CA GLY A 225 -22.19 12.56 16.91
C GLY A 225 -22.80 11.43 17.76
N ARG A 226 -22.74 10.17 17.32
CA ARG A 226 -23.37 9.02 17.99
C ARG A 226 -22.42 7.83 18.13
N PRO A 227 -22.71 6.84 19.00
CA PRO A 227 -21.98 5.58 19.02
C PRO A 227 -22.21 4.78 17.72
N ALA A 228 -21.21 3.95 17.37
CA ALA A 228 -21.29 3.04 16.24
C ALA A 228 -22.34 1.94 16.46
N ARG A 229 -23.07 1.64 15.39
CA ARG A 229 -24.15 0.66 15.30
C ARG A 229 -23.80 -0.44 14.29
N THR A 230 -24.58 -1.51 14.25
CA THR A 230 -24.30 -2.65 13.37
C THR A 230 -24.38 -2.31 11.88
N ASP A 231 -25.24 -1.38 11.47
CA ASP A 231 -25.37 -0.89 10.10
C ASP A 231 -24.20 0.01 9.66
N ASP A 232 -23.59 0.77 10.59
CA ASP A 232 -22.34 1.49 10.28
C ASP A 232 -21.22 0.49 9.92
N VAL A 233 -21.16 -0.66 10.61
CA VAL A 233 -20.21 -1.73 10.29
C VAL A 233 -20.49 -2.32 8.91
N LEU A 234 -21.76 -2.49 8.56
CA LEU A 234 -22.18 -2.98 7.26
C LEU A 234 -21.73 -2.05 6.11
N LEU A 235 -21.98 -0.73 6.24
CA LEU A 235 -21.52 0.27 5.27
C LEU A 235 -19.98 0.36 5.21
N ALA A 236 -19.32 0.25 6.37
CA ALA A 236 -17.88 0.23 6.44
C ALA A 236 -17.27 -1.00 5.76
N MET A 237 -17.86 -2.19 5.92
CA MET A 237 -17.44 -3.39 5.21
C MET A 237 -17.48 -3.20 3.69
N VAL A 238 -18.56 -2.62 3.15
CA VAL A 238 -18.68 -2.31 1.72
C VAL A 238 -17.62 -1.30 1.28
N SER A 239 -17.50 -0.19 2.01
CA SER A 239 -16.55 0.87 1.66
C SER A 239 -15.11 0.37 1.66
N THR A 240 -14.71 -0.40 2.68
CA THR A 240 -13.36 -0.97 2.79
C THR A 240 -13.09 -2.04 1.74
N PHE A 241 -14.07 -2.87 1.40
CA PHE A 241 -13.95 -3.85 0.31
C PHE A 241 -13.78 -3.18 -1.05
N GLN A 242 -14.61 -2.19 -1.40
CA GLN A 242 -14.50 -1.46 -2.67
C GLN A 242 -13.13 -0.77 -2.81
N VAL A 243 -12.60 -0.23 -1.72
CA VAL A 243 -11.23 0.31 -1.72
C VAL A 243 -10.20 -0.82 -1.87
N ALA A 244 -10.34 -1.95 -1.18
CA ALA A 244 -9.42 -3.08 -1.33
C ALA A 244 -9.38 -3.61 -2.78
N GLU A 245 -10.52 -3.66 -3.48
CA GLU A 245 -10.59 -4.06 -4.89
C GLU A 245 -9.90 -3.07 -5.83
N ALA A 246 -9.95 -1.76 -5.53
CA ALA A 246 -9.22 -0.75 -6.29
C ALA A 246 -7.70 -0.75 -6.03
N TYR A 247 -7.25 -1.38 -4.93
CA TYR A 247 -5.84 -1.48 -4.50
C TYR A 247 -5.44 -2.94 -4.22
N PRO A 248 -5.53 -3.85 -5.22
CA PRO A 248 -5.33 -5.28 -4.99
C PRO A 248 -3.92 -5.64 -4.51
N HIS A 249 -2.93 -4.78 -4.81
CA HIS A 249 -1.56 -4.95 -4.35
C HIS A 249 -1.37 -4.76 -2.83
N LEU A 250 -2.31 -4.10 -2.16
CA LEU A 250 -2.31 -3.95 -0.70
C LEU A 250 -3.13 -5.05 0.00
N ALA A 251 -4.05 -5.68 -0.72
CA ALA A 251 -4.92 -6.74 -0.18
C ALA A 251 -4.48 -8.16 -0.57
N SER A 252 -3.42 -8.33 -1.38
CA SER A 252 -3.11 -9.60 -2.03
C SER A 252 -2.88 -10.76 -1.05
N GLY A 253 -2.21 -10.52 0.09
CA GLY A 253 -2.01 -11.54 1.13
C GLY A 253 -3.26 -11.84 1.98
N ALA A 254 -4.33 -11.06 1.83
CA ALA A 254 -5.53 -11.09 2.67
C ALA A 254 -6.83 -11.19 1.87
N ALA A 255 -6.78 -11.46 0.56
CA ALA A 255 -7.94 -11.43 -0.33
C ALA A 255 -9.09 -12.35 0.13
N GLY A 256 -8.79 -13.50 0.74
CA GLY A 256 -9.79 -14.42 1.30
C GLY A 256 -10.47 -13.90 2.58
N LEU A 257 -9.85 -12.96 3.30
CA LEU A 257 -10.47 -12.35 4.48
C LEU A 257 -11.66 -11.44 4.13
N TYR A 258 -11.84 -11.11 2.85
CA TYR A 258 -12.95 -10.31 2.32
C TYR A 258 -14.11 -11.13 1.74
N ASP A 259 -14.06 -12.47 1.83
CA ASP A 259 -15.03 -13.35 1.15
C ASP A 259 -16.49 -13.11 1.61
N GLY A 260 -16.72 -12.73 2.86
CA GLY A 260 -18.05 -12.41 3.38
C GLY A 260 -18.66 -11.17 2.73
N THR A 261 -17.88 -10.08 2.65
CA THR A 261 -18.35 -8.87 1.96
C THR A 261 -18.51 -9.12 0.46
N ARG A 262 -17.59 -9.86 -0.16
CA ARG A 262 -17.69 -10.22 -1.59
C ARG A 262 -18.97 -11.01 -1.88
N ALA A 263 -19.28 -12.02 -1.07
CA ALA A 263 -20.49 -12.82 -1.21
C ALA A 263 -21.77 -11.98 -1.04
N MET A 264 -21.77 -11.04 -0.09
CA MET A 264 -22.89 -10.12 0.12
C MET A 264 -23.12 -9.22 -1.10
N LEU A 265 -22.05 -8.59 -1.63
CA LEU A 265 -22.13 -7.68 -2.78
C LEU A 265 -22.33 -8.38 -4.13
N ALA A 266 -22.17 -9.71 -4.18
CA ALA A 266 -22.58 -10.49 -5.35
C ALA A 266 -24.11 -10.62 -5.47
N ALA A 267 -24.85 -10.35 -4.38
CA ALA A 267 -26.31 -10.46 -4.33
C ALA A 267 -27.02 -9.12 -4.09
N LEU A 268 -26.30 -8.10 -3.62
CA LEU A 268 -26.86 -6.81 -3.24
C LEU A 268 -26.13 -5.66 -3.93
N ASP A 269 -26.89 -4.68 -4.39
CA ASP A 269 -26.33 -3.43 -4.88
C ASP A 269 -25.86 -2.52 -3.72
N PRO A 270 -24.64 -1.94 -3.77
CA PRO A 270 -24.13 -1.05 -2.73
C PRO A 270 -25.00 0.18 -2.45
N ASP A 271 -25.62 0.77 -3.48
CA ASP A 271 -26.44 1.98 -3.34
C ASP A 271 -27.81 1.64 -2.74
N GLU A 272 -28.41 0.49 -3.13
CA GLU A 272 -29.61 -0.04 -2.48
C GLU A 272 -29.37 -0.35 -1.00
N LEU A 273 -28.21 -0.93 -0.68
CA LEU A 273 -27.81 -1.16 0.71
C LEU A 273 -27.69 0.14 1.50
N ALA A 274 -27.04 1.15 0.93
CA ALA A 274 -26.91 2.46 1.55
C ALA A 274 -28.28 3.13 1.78
N ALA A 275 -29.19 3.03 0.80
CA ALA A 275 -30.55 3.55 0.90
C ALA A 275 -31.35 2.82 2.01
N ALA A 276 -31.24 1.49 2.10
CA ALA A 276 -31.89 0.71 3.15
C ALA A 276 -31.35 1.05 4.55
N VAL A 277 -30.05 1.26 4.70
CA VAL A 277 -29.46 1.73 5.97
C VAL A 277 -29.99 3.11 6.36
N ALA A 278 -30.14 4.02 5.39
CA ALA A 278 -30.69 5.35 5.63
C ALA A 278 -32.19 5.32 6.02
N ALA A 279 -32.95 4.39 5.46
CA ALA A 279 -34.37 4.20 5.77
C ALA A 279 -34.62 3.47 7.10
N GLU A 280 -33.65 2.68 7.58
CA GLU A 280 -33.78 1.91 8.82
C GLU A 280 -33.82 2.83 10.05
N THR A 281 -34.93 2.78 10.78
CA THR A 281 -35.15 3.54 12.01
C THR A 281 -35.10 2.65 13.25
N GLY A 282 -34.60 3.18 14.37
CA GLY A 282 -34.53 2.46 15.65
C GLY A 282 -33.10 2.11 16.05
N ASP A 283 -32.91 1.53 17.22
CA ASP A 283 -31.58 1.15 17.71
C ASP A 283 -31.30 -0.34 17.48
N ASP A 284 -30.05 -0.73 17.74
CA ASP A 284 -29.70 -2.15 17.89
C ASP A 284 -30.28 -2.67 19.22
N GLU A 285 -31.05 -3.76 19.17
CA GLU A 285 -31.51 -4.44 20.40
C GLU A 285 -30.33 -4.99 21.22
N VAL A 286 -29.26 -5.40 20.53
CA VAL A 286 -28.00 -5.84 21.16
C VAL A 286 -26.90 -4.85 20.77
N PRO A 287 -26.31 -4.11 21.72
CA PRO A 287 -25.28 -3.12 21.40
C PRO A 287 -24.10 -3.74 20.64
N LEU A 288 -23.57 -3.03 19.64
CA LEU A 288 -22.44 -3.48 18.82
C LEU A 288 -21.24 -3.97 19.66
N LYS A 289 -20.94 -3.28 20.77
CA LYS A 289 -19.84 -3.65 21.68
C LYS A 289 -20.01 -5.04 22.32
N SER A 290 -21.24 -5.48 22.51
CA SER A 290 -21.55 -6.82 23.04
C SER A 290 -21.34 -7.90 21.98
N LEU A 291 -21.62 -7.57 20.71
CA LEU A 291 -21.41 -8.47 19.56
C LEU A 291 -19.92 -8.59 19.20
N LEU A 292 -19.18 -7.48 19.29
CA LEU A 292 -17.76 -7.38 18.94
C LEU A 292 -16.91 -7.20 20.21
N LYS A 293 -16.97 -8.17 21.13
CA LYS A 293 -16.11 -8.16 22.32
C LYS A 293 -14.72 -8.63 21.94
N ALA A 294 -13.70 -7.81 22.20
CA ALA A 294 -12.30 -8.19 22.00
C ALA A 294 -11.96 -9.46 22.80
N GLY A 295 -11.41 -10.47 22.12
CA GLY A 295 -11.07 -11.77 22.73
C GLY A 295 -10.94 -12.89 21.69
N PRO A 296 -10.86 -14.16 22.14
CA PRO A 296 -10.71 -15.32 21.26
C PRO A 296 -11.80 -15.48 20.20
N GLY A 297 -13.01 -14.92 20.45
CA GLY A 297 -14.14 -14.92 19.52
C GLY A 297 -14.22 -13.71 18.59
N TRP A 298 -13.20 -12.84 18.56
CA TRP A 298 -13.18 -11.70 17.64
C TRP A 298 -13.17 -12.20 16.17
N PRO A 299 -14.03 -11.64 15.29
CA PRO A 299 -14.07 -12.07 13.89
C PRO A 299 -12.72 -11.92 13.20
N ARG A 300 -12.29 -12.95 12.46
CA ARG A 300 -11.01 -12.95 11.75
C ARG A 300 -11.13 -12.50 10.29
N ASP A 301 -12.33 -12.62 9.73
CA ASP A 301 -12.68 -12.27 8.36
C ASP A 301 -14.05 -11.60 8.32
N THR A 302 -14.38 -11.06 7.15
CA THR A 302 -15.64 -10.35 6.90
C THR A 302 -16.87 -11.24 6.98
N ASP A 303 -16.73 -12.55 6.77
CA ASP A 303 -17.83 -13.53 6.85
C ASP A 303 -18.23 -13.79 8.31
N ALA A 304 -17.25 -14.02 9.18
CA ALA A 304 -17.45 -14.08 10.63
C ALA A 304 -17.97 -12.75 11.18
N LEU A 305 -17.51 -11.60 10.66
CA LEU A 305 -18.00 -10.29 11.06
C LEU A 305 -19.46 -10.12 10.69
N LEU A 306 -19.83 -10.45 9.45
CA LEU A 306 -21.21 -10.39 8.96
C LEU A 306 -22.12 -11.25 9.84
N ARG A 307 -21.76 -12.51 10.08
CA ARG A 307 -22.50 -13.39 10.99
C ARG A 307 -22.64 -12.82 12.40
N ALA A 308 -21.61 -12.17 12.94
CA ALA A 308 -21.67 -11.59 14.27
C ALA A 308 -22.67 -10.42 14.34
N ILE A 309 -22.66 -9.53 13.35
CA ILE A 309 -23.55 -8.35 13.34
C ILE A 309 -24.98 -8.68 12.88
N THR A 310 -25.22 -9.83 12.26
CA THR A 310 -26.56 -10.28 11.83
C THR A 310 -27.10 -11.46 12.65
N GLY A 311 -26.33 -11.99 13.59
CA GLY A 311 -26.69 -13.20 14.36
C GLY A 311 -27.94 -13.02 15.22
N TYR A 312 -28.26 -11.77 15.57
CA TYR A 312 -29.45 -11.40 16.34
C TYR A 312 -30.46 -10.68 15.44
N PRO A 313 -31.71 -11.16 15.35
CA PRO A 313 -32.73 -10.55 14.50
C PRO A 313 -32.99 -9.06 14.78
N GLY A 314 -32.78 -8.61 16.01
CA GLY A 314 -32.96 -7.24 16.47
C GLY A 314 -31.82 -6.26 16.17
N THR A 315 -30.81 -6.68 15.42
CA THR A 315 -29.74 -5.77 14.96
C THR A 315 -30.23 -4.97 13.75
N ARG A 316 -29.78 -3.71 13.64
CA ARG A 316 -30.07 -2.87 12.47
C ARG A 316 -29.52 -3.52 11.19
N ALA A 317 -28.28 -4.02 11.20
CA ALA A 317 -27.72 -4.75 10.06
C ALA A 317 -28.58 -5.96 9.66
N GLY A 318 -29.06 -6.74 10.62
CA GLY A 318 -29.97 -7.86 10.36
C GLY A 318 -31.32 -7.43 9.78
N ARG A 319 -31.89 -6.30 10.23
CA ARG A 319 -33.14 -5.75 9.68
C ARG A 319 -32.95 -5.21 8.26
N VAL A 320 -31.90 -4.42 8.03
CA VAL A 320 -31.53 -3.87 6.72
C VAL A 320 -31.39 -4.99 5.70
N LEU A 321 -30.59 -6.01 6.00
CA LEU A 321 -30.33 -7.08 5.04
C LEU A 321 -31.59 -7.92 4.75
N ARG A 322 -32.44 -8.15 5.76
CA ARG A 322 -33.75 -8.81 5.53
C ARG A 322 -34.69 -7.98 4.67
N ALA A 323 -34.70 -6.65 4.84
CA ALA A 323 -35.51 -5.76 4.01
C ALA A 323 -35.09 -5.83 2.53
N LEU A 324 -33.81 -6.11 2.28
CA LEU A 324 -33.23 -6.36 0.95
C LEU A 324 -33.35 -7.83 0.50
N GLY A 325 -34.07 -8.69 1.23
CA GLY A 325 -34.25 -10.09 0.89
C GLY A 325 -33.01 -10.99 1.10
N TRP A 326 -31.97 -10.49 1.76
CA TRP A 326 -30.74 -11.24 2.04
C TRP A 326 -30.85 -12.04 3.34
N ASP A 327 -30.54 -13.34 3.28
CA ASP A 327 -30.55 -14.24 4.44
C ASP A 327 -29.12 -14.64 4.84
N PRO A 328 -28.60 -14.14 5.98
CA PRO A 328 -27.26 -14.45 6.48
C PRO A 328 -27.00 -15.93 6.78
N ARG A 329 -28.08 -16.71 6.93
CA ARG A 329 -28.00 -18.13 7.32
C ARG A 329 -27.84 -19.04 6.12
N LYS A 330 -28.11 -18.55 4.91
CA LYS A 330 -27.89 -19.31 3.69
C LYS A 330 -26.44 -19.17 3.27
N PRO A 331 -25.69 -20.27 3.09
CA PRO A 331 -24.33 -20.19 2.57
C PRO A 331 -24.37 -19.53 1.19
N ALA A 332 -23.41 -18.65 0.91
CA ALA A 332 -23.33 -17.91 -0.36
C ALA A 332 -23.36 -18.81 -1.60
N SER A 333 -22.88 -20.06 -1.47
CA SER A 333 -22.95 -21.09 -2.52
C SER A 333 -24.38 -21.48 -2.92
N ALA A 334 -25.37 -21.28 -2.06
CA ALA A 334 -26.78 -21.56 -2.35
C ALA A 334 -27.49 -20.42 -3.11
N LEU A 335 -26.94 -19.20 -3.08
CA LEU A 335 -27.55 -18.01 -3.69
C LEU A 335 -27.12 -17.80 -5.15
N ALA A 336 -25.93 -18.29 -5.54
CA ALA A 336 -25.43 -18.20 -6.92
C ALA A 336 -26.28 -18.99 -7.96
N GLY A 337 -27.16 -19.90 -7.51
CA GLY A 337 -28.00 -20.72 -8.39
C GLY A 337 -29.31 -20.07 -8.86
N THR A 338 -29.72 -18.93 -8.28
CA THR A 338 -31.05 -18.32 -8.57
C THR A 338 -30.98 -17.04 -9.41
N ALA A 339 -29.85 -16.34 -9.43
CA ALA A 339 -29.71 -15.05 -10.14
C ALA A 339 -29.42 -15.15 -11.65
N ARG A 340 -29.38 -16.36 -12.25
CA ARG A 340 -29.17 -16.56 -13.70
C ARG A 340 -30.44 -16.97 -14.48
N ALA A 341 -31.61 -16.91 -13.85
CA ALA A 341 -32.87 -17.38 -14.44
C ALA A 341 -33.98 -16.31 -14.52
N ALA A 342 -33.65 -15.03 -14.40
CA ALA A 342 -34.59 -13.92 -14.59
C ALA A 342 -34.08 -12.96 -15.67
#